data_AF-A0A260QP82-F1
#
_entry.id   AF-A0A260QP82-F1
#
_cell.length_a   1.000
_cell.length_b   1.000
_cell.length_c   1.000
_cell.angle_alpha   90.00
_cell.angle_beta   90.00
_cell.angle_gamma   90.00
#
_symmetry.space_group_name_H-M   'P 1'
#
loop_
_entity.id
_entity.type
_entity.pdbx_description
1 polymer ?
#
loop_
_entity_poly.entity_id
_entity_poly.type
_entity_poly.pdbx_seq_one_letter_code
_entity_poly.pdbx_strand_id
1 'polypeptide(L)' 'MSTTSQSTSRSTGIGFTGALFLVFLVLKLTGVITWSWWAVTAPLWGAFALFLAVIMFIAVVAFVTAVVKR' A
#
# COMPACT_ATOMS: atom_id res chain seq x y z
N MET A 1 7.58 -34.83 26.48
CA MET A 1 7.82 -33.47 25.94
C MET A 1 6.61 -33.06 25.13
N SER A 2 5.76 -32.19 25.65
CA SER A 2 4.58 -31.67 24.93
C SER A 2 5.02 -30.55 23.97
N THR A 3 5.08 -30.89 22.68
CA THR A 3 5.22 -29.91 21.61
C THR A 3 3.99 -29.01 21.61
N THR A 4 4.13 -27.84 22.21
CA THR A 4 3.10 -26.79 22.17
C THR A 4 3.09 -26.20 20.77
N SER A 5 2.15 -26.69 19.95
CA SER A 5 1.81 -26.11 18.65
C SER A 5 1.23 -24.72 18.87
N GLN A 6 2.07 -23.68 18.81
CA GLN A 6 1.62 -22.30 18.85
C GLN A 6 0.87 -21.98 17.55
N SER A 7 -0.46 -22.12 17.58
CA SER A 7 -1.33 -21.56 16.56
C SER A 7 -1.22 -20.04 16.61
N THR A 8 -0.37 -19.49 15.74
CA THR A 8 -0.33 -18.04 15.52
C THR A 8 -1.64 -17.63 14.88
N SER A 9 -2.59 -17.21 15.70
CA SER A 9 -3.84 -16.58 15.26
C SER A 9 -3.47 -15.30 14.52
N ARG A 10 -3.36 -15.40 13.19
CA ARG A 10 -3.15 -14.25 12.31
C ARG A 10 -4.45 -13.47 12.27
N SER A 11 -4.55 -12.45 13.11
CA SER A 11 -5.58 -11.44 13.04
C SER A 11 -5.38 -10.61 11.78
N THR A 12 -5.99 -11.04 10.67
CA THR A 12 -6.10 -10.26 9.44
C THR A 12 -7.14 -9.16 9.65
N GLY A 13 -6.77 -8.13 10.43
CA GLY A 13 -7.57 -6.92 10.53
C GLY A 13 -7.53 -6.14 9.22
N ILE A 14 -8.65 -5.51 8.83
CA ILE A 14 -8.63 -4.50 7.76
C ILE A 14 -7.54 -3.49 8.13
N GLY A 15 -6.52 -3.40 7.28
CA GLY A 15 -5.45 -2.42 7.46
C GLY A 15 -6.06 -1.03 7.54
N PHE A 16 -5.54 -0.20 8.45
CA PHE A 16 -5.99 1.18 8.67
C PHE A 16 -6.20 1.95 7.34
N THR A 17 -5.31 1.75 6.37
CA THR A 17 -5.39 2.28 5.01
C THR A 17 -6.65 1.87 4.24
N GLY A 18 -7.09 0.62 4.37
CA GLY A 18 -8.31 0.12 3.74
C GLY A 18 -9.58 0.73 4.35
N ALA A 19 -9.61 0.87 5.68
CA ALA A 19 -10.71 1.55 6.36
C ALA A 19 -10.78 3.04 5.99
N LEU A 20 -9.64 3.74 5.94
CA LEU A 20 -9.58 5.13 5.50
C LEU A 20 -10.06 5.29 4.05
N PHE A 21 -9.62 4.41 3.14
CA PHE A 21 -10.08 4.42 1.75
C PHE A 21 -11.61 4.29 1.66
N LEU A 22 -12.19 3.36 2.42
CA LEU A 22 -13.63 3.12 2.45
C LEU A 22 -14.40 4.31 3.03
N VAL A 23 -13.89 4.95 4.09
CA VAL A 23 -14.48 6.18 4.66
C VAL A 23 -14.45 7.34 3.66
N PHE A 24 -13.31 7.59 3.00
CA PHE A 24 -13.21 8.63 1.96
C PHE A 24 -14.11 8.34 0.75
N LEU A 25 -14.25 7.07 0.36
CA LEU A 25 -15.15 6.63 -0.71
C LEU A 25 -16.62 6.93 -0.33
N VAL A 26 -17.05 6.54 0.87
CA VAL A 26 -18.42 6.74 1.34
C VAL A 26 -18.76 8.23 1.45
N LEU A 27 -17.87 9.06 2.03
CA LEU A 27 -18.08 10.52 2.14
C LEU A 27 -18.19 11.22 0.78
N LYS A 28 -17.49 10.71 -0.25
CA LYS A 28 -17.58 11.20 -1.62
C LYS A 28 -18.93 10.86 -2.27
N LEU A 29 -19.43 9.64 -2.05
CA LEU A 29 -20.75 9.22 -2.57
C LEU A 29 -21.91 9.90 -1.85
N THR A 30 -21.79 10.18 -0.54
CA THR A 30 -22.81 10.92 0.21
C THR A 30 -22.78 12.43 -0.05
N GLY A 31 -21.89 12.91 -0.93
CA GLY A 31 -21.89 14.29 -1.41
C GLY A 31 -21.43 15.31 -0.38
N VAL A 32 -20.85 14.89 0.75
CA VAL A 32 -20.39 15.77 1.83
C VAL A 32 -19.17 16.60 1.37
N ILE A 33 -18.39 16.08 0.41
CA ILE A 33 -17.14 16.71 -0.05
C ILE A 33 -17.18 16.88 -1.59
N THR A 34 -17.16 18.12 -2.07
CA THR A 34 -17.09 18.48 -3.51
C THR A 34 -15.69 18.34 -4.11
N TRP A 35 -14.68 18.15 -3.27
CA TRP A 35 -13.27 18.17 -3.65
C TRP A 35 -12.91 17.10 -4.67
N SER A 36 -11.80 17.29 -5.39
CA SER A 36 -11.34 16.41 -6.47
C SER A 36 -11.04 14.97 -6.02
N TRP A 37 -11.29 14.00 -6.90
CA TRP A 37 -11.02 12.56 -6.70
C TRP A 37 -9.60 12.24 -6.22
N TRP A 38 -8.63 13.12 -6.50
CA TRP A 38 -7.25 13.02 -6.02
C TRP A 38 -7.14 12.74 -4.51
N ALA A 39 -7.96 13.39 -3.69
CA ALA A 39 -7.95 13.17 -2.24
C ALA A 39 -8.54 11.81 -1.81
N VAL A 40 -9.56 11.33 -2.53
CA VAL A 40 -10.16 10.00 -2.31
C VAL A 40 -9.14 8.90 -2.59
N THR A 41 -8.31 9.12 -3.61
CA THR A 41 -7.23 8.20 -3.95
C THR A 41 -5.99 8.38 -3.07
N ALA A 42 -5.84 9.49 -2.32
CA ALA A 42 -4.63 9.80 -1.54
C ALA A 42 -4.17 8.67 -0.58
N PRO A 43 -5.08 7.95 0.13
CA PRO A 43 -4.72 6.78 0.92
C PRO A 43 -4.10 5.65 0.08
N LEU A 44 -4.56 5.49 -1.17
CA LEU A 44 -4.06 4.51 -2.13
C LEU A 44 -2.72 4.95 -2.74
N TRP A 45 -2.53 6.26 -2.97
CA TRP A 45 -1.27 6.82 -3.47
C TRP A 45 -0.11 6.58 -2.51
N GLY A 46 -0.33 6.51 -1.21
CA GLY A 46 0.73 6.15 -0.25
C GLY A 46 1.34 4.78 -0.55
N ALA A 47 0.48 3.77 -0.77
CA ALA A 47 0.93 2.42 -1.16
C ALA A 47 1.51 2.40 -2.58
N PHE A 48 0.87 3.11 -3.53
CA PHE A 48 1.30 3.16 -4.92
C PHE A 48 2.67 3.84 -5.09
N ALA A 49 2.90 4.97 -4.40
CA ALA A 49 4.17 5.69 -4.40
C ALA A 49 5.30 4.85 -3.81
N LEU A 50 5.04 4.14 -2.71
CA LEU A 50 6.01 3.21 -2.12
C LEU A 50 6.37 2.09 -3.13
N PHE A 51 5.36 1.51 -3.79
CA PHE A 51 5.58 0.46 -4.78
C PHE A 51 6.38 0.96 -5.99
N LEU A 52 6.03 2.14 -6.52
CA LEU A 52 6.76 2.78 -7.62
C LEU A 52 8.21 3.10 -7.24
N ALA A 53 8.44 3.61 -6.03
CA ALA A 53 9.78 3.93 -5.54
C ALA A 53 10.66 2.68 -5.45
N VAL A 54 10.11 1.55 -4.96
CA VAL A 54 10.81 0.27 -4.89
C VAL A 54 11.15 -0.24 -6.30
N ILE A 55 10.20 -0.22 -7.23
CA ILE A 55 10.46 -0.63 -8.62
C ILE A 55 11.54 0.23 -9.26
N MET A 56 11.45 1.56 -9.10
CA MET A 56 12.44 2.48 -9.67
C MET A 56 13.82 2.24 -9.09
N PHE A 57 13.92 2.00 -7.78
CA PHE A 57 15.20 1.67 -7.13
C PHE A 57 15.80 0.38 -7.68
N ILE A 58 15.00 -0.68 -7.81
CA ILE A 58 15.44 -1.97 -8.38
C ILE A 58 15.88 -1.78 -9.84
N ALA A 59 15.12 -1.04 -10.64
CA ALA A 59 15.44 -0.76 -12.03
C ALA A 59 16.77 0.00 -12.17
N VAL A 60 17.03 0.99 -11.31
CA VAL A 60 18.29 1.74 -11.30
C VAL A 60 19.45 0.83 -10.90
N VAL A 61 19.31 0.02 -9.85
CA VAL A 61 20.37 -0.91 -9.42
C VAL A 61 20.65 -1.97 -10.49
N ALA A 62 19.60 -2.53 -11.10
CA ALA A 62 19.73 -3.47 -12.21
C ALA A 62 20.42 -2.83 -13.42
N PHE A 63 20.08 -1.58 -13.74
CA PHE A 63 20.71 -0.85 -14.83
C PHE A 63 22.20 -0.59 -14.54
N VAL A 64 22.54 -0.10 -13.35
CA VAL A 64 23.92 0.15 -12.94
C VAL A 64 24.74 -1.14 -12.99
N THR A 65 24.22 -2.24 -12.42
CA THR A 65 24.92 -3.53 -12.44
C THR A 65 25.06 -4.09 -13.87
N ALA A 66 24.06 -3.90 -14.74
CA ALA A 66 24.13 -4.29 -16.14
C ALA A 66 25.15 -3.46 -16.94
N VAL A 67 25.31 -2.17 -16.61
CA VAL A 67 26.32 -1.29 -17.24
C VAL A 67 27.72 -1.60 -16.72
N VAL A 68 27.90 -1.80 -15.41
CA VAL A 68 29.21 -2.09 -14.80
C VAL A 68 29.75 -3.47 -15.18
N LYS A 69 28.87 -4.44 -15.43
CA LYS A 69 29.25 -5.79 -15.82
C LYS A 69 29.45 -5.95 -17.35
N ARG A 70 29.20 -4.92 -18.14
CA ARG A 70 29.50 -4.87 -19.58
C ARG A 70 30.87 -4.26 -19.82
#